data_AF-A0A967S169-F1
#
_entry.id   AF-A0A967S169-F1
#
_cell.length_a   1.000
_cell.length_b   1.000
_cell.length_c   1.000
_cell.angle_alpha   90.00
_cell.angle_beta   90.00
_cell.angle_gamma   90.00
#
_symmetry.space_group_name_H-M   'P 1'
#
loop_
_entity.id
_entity.type
_entity.pdbx_description
1 polymer ?
#
loop_
_entity_poly.entity_id
_entity_poly.type
_entity_poly.pdbx_seq_one_letter_code
_entity_poly.pdbx_strand_id
1 'polypeptide(L)'
;EPGSFGGGAWAEAWRRRAVALVERLYSLWPGEGRGVAFEVDFEIDLGGARWRGRIDRIEQRGDALHVVDYKTGTSLPSLEDAATSMQLGLYAAAS
;
A
#
# COMPACT_ATOMS: atom_id res chain seq x y z
N GLU A 1 19.37 25.04 -6.96
CA GLU A 1 17.98 24.61 -6.70
C GLU A 1 17.89 23.58 -5.59
N PRO A 2 17.62 23.96 -4.32
CA PRO A 2 17.35 22.99 -3.26
C PRO A 2 15.92 22.43 -3.46
N GLY A 3 15.81 21.34 -4.21
CA GLY A 3 14.53 20.71 -4.56
C GLY A 3 13.74 20.17 -3.35
N SER A 4 12.50 20.63 -3.23
CA SER A 4 11.29 20.09 -2.56
C SER A 4 11.31 19.46 -1.15
N PHE A 5 12.41 19.38 -0.41
CA PHE A 5 12.41 18.76 0.95
C PHE A 5 13.12 19.57 2.03
N GLY A 6 13.06 20.91 1.97
CA GLY A 6 13.50 21.78 3.08
C GLY A 6 15.02 21.84 3.31
N GLY A 7 15.85 21.23 2.45
CA GLY A 7 17.32 21.24 2.53
C GLY A 7 17.93 19.95 3.09
N GLY A 8 19.27 19.89 3.19
CA GLY A 8 20.02 18.66 3.45
C GLY A 8 19.71 17.98 4.79
N ALA A 9 19.61 18.74 5.88
CA ALA A 9 19.30 18.18 7.21
C ALA A 9 17.88 17.59 7.28
N TRP A 10 16.92 18.24 6.61
CA TRP A 10 15.53 17.79 6.52
C TRP A 10 15.40 16.54 5.66
N ALA A 11 16.04 16.52 4.48
CA ALA A 11 16.08 15.35 3.61
C ALA A 11 16.68 14.13 4.33
N GLU A 12 17.78 14.31 5.07
CA GLU A 12 18.41 13.23 5.82
C GLU A 12 17.53 12.75 7.00
N ALA A 13 16.80 13.66 7.68
CA ALA A 13 15.84 13.26 8.71
C ALA A 13 14.70 12.40 8.14
N TRP A 14 14.14 12.78 6.98
CA TRP A 14 13.13 12.00 6.27
C TRP A 14 13.66 10.64 5.81
N ARG A 15 14.89 10.60 5.28
CA ARG A 15 15.56 9.35 4.90
C ARG A 15 15.71 8.41 6.09
N ARG A 16 16.21 8.89 7.23
CA ARG A 16 16.33 8.08 8.46
C ARG A 16 14.97 7.54 8.91
N ARG A 17 13.92 8.36 8.85
CA ARG A 17 12.55 7.92 9.18
C ARG A 17 12.06 6.83 8.23
N ALA A 18 12.26 6.99 6.92
CA ALA A 18 11.85 6.01 5.93
C ALA A 18 12.56 4.67 6.12
N VAL A 19 13.88 4.68 6.35
CA VAL A 19 14.67 3.47 6.65
C VAL A 19 14.12 2.78 7.89
N ALA A 20 13.94 3.51 9.00
CA ALA A 20 13.42 2.94 10.24
C ALA A 20 12.01 2.34 10.09
N LEU A 21 11.14 2.94 9.25
CA LEU A 21 9.82 2.40 8.95
C LEU A 21 9.90 1.06 8.20
N VAL A 22 10.76 0.99 7.17
CA VAL A 22 10.94 -0.25 6.38
C VAL A 22 11.57 -1.35 7.24
N GLU A 23 12.60 -1.03 8.02
CA GLU A 23 13.22 -1.98 8.96
C GLU A 23 12.20 -2.52 9.96
N ARG A 24 11.36 -1.65 10.53
CA ARG A 24 10.30 -2.06 11.45
C ARG A 24 9.25 -2.94 10.76
N LEU A 25 8.83 -2.59 9.54
CA LEU A 25 7.88 -3.40 8.77
C LEU A 25 8.40 -4.82 8.56
N TYR A 26 9.66 -4.99 8.17
CA TYR A 26 10.22 -6.33 7.97
C TYR A 26 10.54 -7.07 9.28
N SER A 27 10.84 -6.35 10.36
CA SER A 27 11.04 -6.96 11.69
C SER A 27 9.73 -7.42 12.32
N LEU A 28 8.61 -6.76 11.99
CA LEU A 28 7.27 -7.05 12.49
C LEU A 28 6.33 -7.34 11.32
N TRP A 29 6.78 -8.19 10.40
CA TRP A 29 6.08 -8.48 9.16
C TRP A 29 4.64 -8.99 9.45
N PRO A 30 3.59 -8.25 9.06
CA PRO A 30 2.21 -8.60 9.41
C PRO A 30 1.56 -9.54 8.38
N GLY A 31 2.23 -9.82 7.26
CA GLY A 31 1.67 -10.65 6.20
C GLY A 31 1.70 -12.12 6.58
N GLU A 32 0.55 -12.79 6.42
CA GLU A 32 0.38 -14.20 6.73
C GLU A 32 0.51 -15.09 5.48
N GLY A 33 0.55 -14.49 4.29
CA GLY A 33 0.61 -15.18 3.00
C GLY A 33 1.90 -14.99 2.24
N ARG A 34 2.11 -15.83 1.22
CA ARG A 34 3.21 -15.68 0.26
C ARG A 34 2.84 -14.57 -0.74
N GLY A 35 3.70 -13.57 -0.89
CA GLY A 35 3.55 -12.58 -1.97
C GLY A 35 3.64 -13.27 -3.34
N VAL A 36 2.59 -13.16 -4.14
CA VAL A 36 2.49 -13.77 -5.47
C VAL A 36 2.59 -12.76 -6.60
N ALA A 37 2.26 -11.50 -6.33
CA ALA A 37 2.45 -10.39 -7.25
C ALA A 37 2.66 -9.08 -6.47
N PHE A 38 3.34 -8.13 -7.11
CA PHE A 38 3.69 -6.83 -6.55
C PHE A 38 3.54 -5.77 -7.63
N GLU A 39 3.11 -4.57 -7.24
CA GLU A 39 2.98 -3.41 -8.14
C GLU A 39 2.17 -3.74 -9.40
N VAL A 40 1.00 -4.35 -9.22
CA VAL A 40 0.15 -4.82 -10.32
C VAL A 40 -0.74 -3.69 -10.80
N ASP A 41 -0.54 -3.23 -12.03
CA ASP A 41 -1.45 -2.27 -12.66
C ASP A 41 -2.80 -2.93 -12.94
N PHE A 42 -3.89 -2.19 -12.73
CA PHE A 42 -5.24 -2.65 -13.05
C PHE A 42 -6.02 -1.59 -13.84
N GLU A 43 -7.03 -2.09 -14.53
CA GLU A 43 -8.01 -1.27 -15.22
C GLU A 43 -9.37 -1.94 -15.20
N ILE A 44 -10.42 -1.18 -14.87
CA ILE A 44 -11.79 -1.68 -14.82
C ILE A 44 -12.79 -0.60 -15.24
N ASP A 45 -13.81 -0.98 -16.01
CA ASP A 45 -14.95 -0.11 -16.31
C ASP A 45 -16.06 -0.36 -15.28
N LEU A 46 -16.36 0.64 -14.44
CA LEU A 46 -17.33 0.54 -13.35
C LEU A 46 -18.13 1.84 -13.23
N GLY A 47 -19.46 1.72 -13.19
CA GLY A 47 -20.37 2.87 -13.08
C GLY A 47 -20.33 3.82 -14.27
N GLY A 48 -19.97 3.33 -15.46
CA GLY A 48 -19.81 4.14 -16.67
C GLY A 48 -18.51 4.95 -16.73
N ALA A 49 -17.57 4.72 -15.82
CA ALA A 49 -16.25 5.32 -15.82
C ALA A 49 -15.15 4.25 -15.88
N ARG A 50 -14.04 4.59 -16.54
CA ARG A 50 -12.83 3.75 -16.58
C ARG A 50 -11.92 4.12 -15.41
N TRP A 51 -11.64 3.13 -14.56
CA TRP A 51 -10.75 3.25 -13.41
C TRP A 51 -9.42 2.60 -13.72
N ARG A 52 -8.33 3.24 -13.30
CA ARG A 52 -6.97 2.71 -13.40
C ARG A 52 -6.24 2.95 -12.10
N GLY A 53 -5.33 2.05 -11.78
CA GLY A 53 -4.45 2.23 -10.64
C GLY A 53 -3.47 1.08 -10.53
N ARG A 54 -2.90 0.94 -9.33
CA ARG A 54 -1.94 -0.10 -9.03
C ARG A 54 -2.18 -0.68 -7.64
N ILE A 55 -2.02 -1.98 -7.54
CA ILE A 55 -2.07 -2.75 -6.31
C ILE A 55 -0.64 -3.01 -5.83
N ASP A 56 -0.30 -2.58 -4.62
CA ASP A 56 1.06 -2.71 -4.08
C ASP A 56 1.50 -4.17 -3.97
N ARG A 57 0.63 -5.05 -3.43
CA ARG A 57 0.95 -6.45 -3.20
C ARG A 57 -0.28 -7.34 -3.20
N ILE A 58 -0.14 -8.54 -3.74
CA ILE A 58 -1.11 -9.63 -3.66
C ILE A 58 -0.46 -10.82 -2.96
N GLU A 59 -1.12 -11.35 -1.94
CA GLU A 59 -0.69 -12.53 -1.19
C GLU A 59 -1.60 -13.72 -1.45
N GLN A 60 -1.02 -14.91 -1.50
CA GLN A 60 -1.76 -16.16 -1.46
C GLN A 60 -1.86 -16.67 -0.02
N ARG A 61 -3.10 -16.92 0.44
CA ARG A 61 -3.44 -17.47 1.75
C ARG A 61 -4.38 -18.66 1.57
N GLY A 62 -3.80 -19.87 1.57
CA GLY A 62 -4.55 -21.07 1.15
C GLY A 62 -5.04 -20.93 -0.29
N ASP A 63 -6.35 -21.13 -0.49
CA ASP A 63 -7.01 -21.02 -1.79
C ASP A 63 -7.49 -19.59 -2.11
N ALA A 64 -7.27 -18.62 -1.20
CA ALA A 64 -7.68 -17.23 -1.36
C ALA A 64 -6.50 -16.31 -1.72
N LEU A 65 -6.83 -15.23 -2.44
CA LEU A 65 -5.94 -14.10 -2.68
C LEU A 65 -6.31 -12.93 -1.77
N HIS A 66 -5.31 -12.27 -1.21
CA HIS A 66 -5.45 -11.11 -0.36
C HIS A 66 -4.70 -9.93 -0.97
N VAL A 67 -5.40 -8.82 -1.18
CA VAL A 67 -4.78 -7.55 -1.59
C VAL A 67 -4.25 -6.83 -0.37
N VAL A 68 -3.01 -6.34 -0.47
CA VAL A 68 -2.31 -5.58 0.57
C VAL A 68 -1.90 -4.23 -0.01
N ASP A 69 -2.21 -3.16 0.71
CA ASP A 69 -1.83 -1.78 0.39
C ASP A 69 -1.01 -1.22 1.56
N TYR A 70 0.18 -0.70 1.27
CA TYR A 70 1.09 -0.19 2.29
C TYR A 70 0.81 1.28 2.57
N LYS A 71 0.53 1.60 3.84
CA LYS A 71 0.35 2.98 4.30
C LYS A 71 1.47 3.41 5.25
N THR A 72 2.04 4.59 5.01
CA THR A 72 3.02 5.25 5.87
C THR A 72 2.41 6.37 6.72
N GLY A 73 1.07 6.46 6.75
CA GLY A 73 0.33 7.44 7.54
C GLY A 73 0.59 7.29 9.05
N THR A 74 0.35 8.36 9.81
CA THR A 74 0.58 8.36 11.27
C THR A 74 -0.55 7.73 12.07
N SER A 75 -1.73 7.56 11.47
CA SER A 75 -2.89 6.91 12.07
C SER A 75 -3.08 5.51 11.48
N LEU A 76 -3.27 4.53 12.34
CA LEU A 76 -3.66 3.18 11.92
C LEU A 76 -5.16 3.19 11.58
N PRO A 77 -5.57 2.80 10.36
CA PRO A 77 -6.97 2.64 10.05
C PRO A 77 -7.57 1.52 10.91
N SER A 78 -8.81 1.71 11.36
CA SER A 78 -9.56 0.66 12.02
C SER A 78 -9.99 -0.43 11.02
N LEU A 79 -10.45 -1.58 11.51
CA LEU A 79 -11.04 -2.61 10.66
C LEU A 79 -12.29 -2.10 9.93
N GLU A 80 -13.05 -1.18 10.55
CA GLU A 80 -14.24 -0.56 9.94
C GLU A 80 -13.86 0.39 8.80
N ASP A 81 -12.81 1.20 9.00
CA ASP A 81 -12.26 2.06 7.93
C ASP A 81 -11.76 1.21 6.76
N ALA A 82 -11.10 0.08 7.04
CA ALA A 82 -10.63 -0.83 6.02
C ALA A 82 -11.79 -1.51 5.28
N ALA A 83 -12.83 -1.97 5.98
CA ALA A 83 -13.98 -2.63 5.39
C ALA A 83 -14.82 -1.71 4.49
N THR A 84 -14.81 -0.41 4.76
CA THR A 84 -15.51 0.62 3.97
C THR A 84 -14.60 1.36 2.99
N SER A 85 -13.35 0.93 2.86
CA SER A 85 -12.37 1.56 1.97
C SER A 85 -12.74 1.40 0.50
N MET A 86 -13.00 2.53 -0.17
CA MET A 86 -13.22 2.58 -1.62
C MET A 86 -12.00 2.06 -2.39
N GLN A 87 -10.78 2.34 -1.93
CA GLN A 87 -9.56 1.89 -2.58
C GLN A 87 -9.46 0.36 -2.59
N LEU A 88 -9.67 -0.27 -1.44
CA LEU A 88 -9.65 -1.74 -1.34
C LEU A 88 -10.84 -2.38 -2.08
N GLY A 89 -12.00 -1.74 -2.06
CA GLY A 89 -13.17 -2.18 -2.84
C GLY A 89 -12.91 -2.19 -4.35
N LEU A 90 -12.26 -1.14 -4.88
CA LEU A 90 -11.85 -1.10 -6.29
C LEU A 90 -10.83 -2.19 -6.64
N TYR A 91 -9.86 -2.44 -5.76
CA TYR A 91 -8.88 -3.50 -5.97
C TYR A 91 -9.54 -4.87 -6.03
N ALA A 92 -10.45 -5.17 -5.10
CA ALA A 92 -11.19 -6.42 -5.08
C ALA A 92 -12.08 -6.59 -6.32
N ALA A 93 -12.68 -5.51 -6.82
CA ALA A 93 -13.52 -5.56 -8.03
C ALA A 93 -12.71 -5.81 -9.32
N ALA A 94 -11.43 -5.42 -9.34
CA ALA A 94 -10.53 -5.58 -10.49
C ALA A 94 -9.72 -6.89 -10.48
N SER A 95 -9.92 -7.76 -9.46
CA SER A 95 -9.17 -9.00 -9.25
C SER A 95 -9.88 -10.24 -9.83
#